data_AF-B4I2G0-F1
#
_entry.id   AF-B4I2G0-F1
#
_cell.length_a   1.000
_cell.length_b   1.000
_cell.length_c   1.000
_cell.angle_alpha   90.00
_cell.angle_beta   90.00
_cell.angle_gamma   90.00
#
_symmetry.space_group_name_H-M   'P 1'
#
loop_
_entity.id
_entity.type
_entity.pdbx_description
1 polymer ?
#
loop_
_entity_poly.entity_id
_entity_poly.type
_entity_poly.pdbx_seq_one_letter_code
_entity_poly.pdbx_strand_id
1 'polypeptide(L)'
;MTKANKTPQKASEPNINGALTPVRYLDSQRLQSPTSHDANLATCKTRLEAIVKQLQDNYAKWQLAQQRGTTICYTIEAKKTKCLEKSHDDGSSLYPDDLQLPCNKLAIIASIFGDIANNTKEILRQLRGIFKLPGSAADTIFYRSWKLQQFVVFAKELFERYEKEALVKMEVAGRINKAPFC
;
A
#
# COMPACT_ATOMS: atom_id res chain seq x y z
N MET A 1 22.87 92.25 54.48
CA MET A 1 21.47 92.12 54.95
C MET A 1 20.62 91.55 53.83
N THR A 2 20.05 90.36 54.07
CA THR A 2 18.69 89.91 53.70
C THR A 2 18.07 90.14 52.30
N LYS A 3 17.63 88.99 51.75
CA LYS A 3 16.32 88.67 51.13
C LYS A 3 16.14 89.08 49.66
N ALA A 4 16.02 88.14 48.72
CA ALA A 4 14.93 87.17 48.51
C ALA A 4 13.56 87.82 48.30
N ASN A 5 13.03 87.69 47.08
CA ASN A 5 11.60 87.58 46.72
C ASN A 5 11.51 87.55 45.19
N LYS A 6 10.59 86.82 44.52
CA LYS A 6 9.70 85.69 44.81
C LYS A 6 8.88 85.60 43.51
N THR A 7 8.85 84.44 42.86
CA THR A 7 7.74 84.12 41.94
C THR A 7 6.67 83.38 42.76
N PRO A 8 5.37 83.77 42.71
CA PRO A 8 4.34 83.15 43.54
C PRO A 8 3.62 81.97 42.84
N GLN A 9 3.60 80.83 43.57
CA GLN A 9 2.48 79.89 43.90
C GLN A 9 1.60 79.29 42.77
N LYS A 10 1.09 78.05 42.84
CA LYS A 10 0.66 77.24 44.00
C LYS A 10 0.46 75.74 43.63
N ALA A 11 0.90 74.88 44.56
CA ALA A 11 0.36 73.57 45.02
C ALA A 11 -0.17 72.53 44.00
N SER A 12 0.41 71.32 44.01
CA SER A 12 0.10 70.28 45.01
C SER A 12 0.88 68.98 44.73
N GLU A 13 1.66 68.52 45.70
CA GLU A 13 2.15 67.15 45.86
C GLU A 13 2.03 66.81 47.36
N PRO A 14 2.14 65.54 47.84
CA PRO A 14 2.27 64.26 47.13
C PRO A 14 1.30 63.18 47.67
N ASN A 15 1.15 62.04 47.01
CA ASN A 15 1.12 60.77 47.77
C ASN A 15 1.66 59.59 46.97
N ILE A 16 2.53 58.87 47.67
CA ILE A 16 3.37 57.75 47.28
C ILE A 16 2.54 56.46 47.40
N ASN A 17 2.92 55.43 46.63
CA ASN A 17 2.44 54.03 46.67
C ASN A 17 1.28 53.64 45.72
N GLY A 18 1.55 53.61 44.42
CA GLY A 18 0.90 52.68 43.50
C GLY A 18 1.87 51.53 43.20
N ALA A 19 1.63 50.36 43.77
CA ALA A 19 2.50 49.19 43.66
C ALA A 19 2.91 48.88 42.21
N LEU A 20 4.22 48.82 41.96
CA LEU A 20 4.81 48.14 40.81
C LEU A 20 4.42 46.66 40.90
N THR A 21 3.28 46.29 40.31
CA THR A 21 2.93 44.88 40.16
C THR A 21 3.94 44.27 39.19
N PRO A 22 4.61 43.15 39.57
CA PRO A 22 5.49 42.49 38.63
C PRO A 22 4.63 42.04 37.46
N VAL A 23 5.00 42.45 36.24
CA VAL A 23 4.50 41.82 35.02
C VAL A 23 4.89 40.35 35.13
N ARG A 24 3.93 39.51 35.52
CA ARG A 24 4.07 38.07 35.40
C ARG A 24 4.09 37.81 33.90
N TYR A 25 5.27 37.65 33.34
CA TYR A 25 5.41 36.81 32.15
C TYR A 25 4.80 35.47 32.54
N LEU A 26 3.57 35.23 32.09
CA LEU A 26 3.03 33.89 32.05
C LEU A 26 3.95 33.15 31.09
N ASP A 27 4.96 32.49 31.66
CA ASP A 27 5.60 31.33 31.08
C ASP A 27 4.52 30.25 30.99
N SER A 28 3.60 30.47 30.06
CA SER A 28 2.72 29.46 29.54
C SER A 28 3.11 29.36 28.09
N GLN A 29 4.20 28.63 27.87
CA GLN A 29 4.19 27.68 26.76
C GLN A 29 2.89 26.88 26.95
N ARG A 30 1.80 27.37 26.37
CA ARG A 30 0.72 26.51 25.92
C ARG A 30 1.42 25.55 24.99
N LEU A 31 1.89 24.44 25.57
CA LEU A 31 2.09 23.17 24.91
C LEU A 31 0.85 23.03 24.03
N GLN A 32 0.99 23.37 22.75
CA GLN A 32 0.00 23.08 21.76
C GLN A 32 -0.22 21.58 21.92
N SER A 33 -1.41 21.24 22.42
CA SER A 33 -1.86 19.86 22.52
C SER A 33 -1.53 19.24 21.15
N PRO A 34 -0.86 18.08 21.07
CA PRO A 34 -0.51 17.50 19.79
C PRO A 34 -1.79 17.42 18.98
N THR A 35 -1.87 18.25 17.93
CA THR A 35 -3.05 18.38 17.09
C THR A 35 -3.38 16.97 16.63
N SER A 36 -4.59 16.47 16.89
CA SER A 36 -5.00 15.08 16.59
C SER A 36 -4.68 14.64 15.15
N HIS A 37 -4.51 15.60 14.24
CA HIS A 37 -3.99 15.43 12.89
C HIS A 37 -2.63 14.73 12.80
N ASP A 38 -1.67 14.97 13.71
CA ASP A 38 -0.33 14.37 13.63
C ASP A 38 -0.35 12.87 13.99
N ALA A 39 -1.14 12.49 15.00
CA ALA A 39 -1.33 11.09 15.37
C ALA A 39 -2.05 10.30 14.25
N ASN A 40 -3.03 10.93 13.60
CA ASN A 40 -3.72 10.36 12.45
C ASN A 40 -2.79 10.23 11.24
N LEU A 41 -1.90 11.20 10.99
CA LEU A 41 -0.92 11.17 9.92
C LEU A 41 0.12 10.05 10.14
N ALA A 42 0.66 9.92 11.35
CA ALA A 42 1.58 8.83 11.69
C ALA A 42 0.94 7.45 11.48
N THR A 43 -0.30 7.28 11.94
CA THR A 43 -1.07 6.04 11.73
C THR A 43 -1.30 5.75 10.25
N CYS A 44 -1.62 6.77 9.44
CA CYS A 44 -1.78 6.61 7.99
C CYS A 44 -0.47 6.19 7.32
N LYS A 45 0.66 6.77 7.71
CA LYS A 45 1.98 6.38 7.18
C LYS A 45 2.32 4.93 7.50
N THR A 46 2.18 4.49 8.75
CA THR A 46 2.45 3.10 9.14
C THR A 46 1.56 2.12 8.39
N ARG A 47 0.26 2.43 8.21
CA ARG A 47 -0.64 1.59 7.41
C ARG A 47 -0.23 1.53 5.94
N LEU A 48 0.20 2.66 5.38
CA LEU A 48 0.67 2.71 4.00
C LEU A 48 1.97 1.92 3.80
N GLU A 49 2.91 1.99 4.73
CA GLU A 49 4.15 1.18 4.71
C GLU A 49 3.84 -0.32 4.73
N ALA A 50 2.90 -0.75 5.58
CA ALA A 50 2.44 -2.14 5.61
C ALA A 50 1.83 -2.56 4.27
N ILE A 51 1.00 -1.70 3.66
CA ILE A 51 0.41 -1.94 2.33
C ILE A 51 1.48 -2.05 1.25
N VAL A 52 2.48 -1.16 1.25
CA VAL A 52 3.58 -1.19 0.28
C VAL A 52 4.36 -2.50 0.41
N LYS A 53 4.64 -2.95 1.63
CA LYS A 53 5.27 -4.25 1.87
C LYS A 53 4.43 -5.40 1.33
N GLN A 54 3.12 -5.39 1.56
CA GLN A 54 2.22 -6.41 1.01
C GLN A 54 2.21 -6.43 -0.53
N LEU A 55 2.27 -5.26 -1.18
CA LEU A 55 2.39 -5.17 -2.64
C LEU A 55 3.71 -5.77 -3.15
N GLN A 56 4.83 -5.51 -2.45
CA GLN A 56 6.13 -6.08 -2.77
C GLN A 56 6.13 -7.61 -2.59
N ASP A 57 5.57 -8.10 -1.49
CA ASP A 57 5.47 -9.53 -1.20
C ASP A 57 4.60 -10.24 -2.25
N ASN A 58 3.48 -9.63 -2.66
CA ASN A 58 2.63 -10.14 -3.74
C ASN A 58 3.37 -10.17 -5.08
N TYR A 59 4.17 -9.14 -5.39
CA TYR A 59 4.98 -9.13 -6.61
C TYR A 59 6.05 -10.22 -6.60
N ALA A 60 6.75 -10.44 -5.48
CA ALA A 60 7.71 -11.53 -5.36
C ALA A 60 7.06 -12.91 -5.55
N LYS A 61 5.86 -13.12 -4.96
CA LYS A 61 5.06 -14.33 -5.18
C LYS A 61 4.65 -14.49 -6.64
N TRP A 62 4.23 -13.41 -7.29
CA TRP A 62 3.88 -13.39 -8.71
C TRP A 62 5.06 -13.84 -9.58
N GLN A 63 6.26 -13.27 -9.35
CA GLN A 63 7.47 -13.65 -10.11
C GLN A 63 7.80 -15.13 -9.97
N LEU A 64 7.75 -15.66 -8.74
CA LEU A 64 8.03 -17.07 -8.47
C LEU A 64 6.98 -17.99 -9.11
N ALA A 65 5.70 -17.63 -9.02
CA ALA A 65 4.61 -18.38 -9.64
C ALA A 65 4.73 -18.40 -11.16
N GLN A 66 5.08 -17.26 -11.77
CA GLN A 66 5.29 -17.14 -13.21
C GLN A 66 6.48 -17.98 -13.70
N GLN A 67 7.59 -17.97 -12.97
CA GLN A 67 8.76 -18.80 -13.29
C GLN A 67 8.40 -20.29 -13.21
N ARG A 68 7.78 -20.73 -12.11
CA ARG A 68 7.38 -22.14 -11.91
C ARG A 68 6.34 -22.59 -12.93
N GLY A 69 5.34 -21.76 -13.21
CA GLY A 69 4.30 -22.03 -14.18
C GLY A 69 4.87 -22.25 -15.58
N THR A 70 5.80 -21.39 -16.02
CA THR A 70 6.48 -21.53 -17.30
C THR A 70 7.22 -22.87 -17.41
N THR A 71 7.98 -23.27 -16.38
CA THR A 71 8.68 -24.57 -16.36
C THR A 71 7.71 -25.75 -16.44
N ILE A 72 6.55 -25.67 -15.77
CA ILE A 72 5.53 -26.72 -15.81
C ILE A 72 4.93 -26.81 -17.22
N CYS A 73 4.64 -25.67 -17.87
CA CYS A 73 4.15 -25.65 -19.25
C CYS A 73 5.12 -26.34 -20.21
N TYR A 74 6.42 -26.03 -20.13
CA TYR A 74 7.44 -26.72 -20.94
C TYR A 74 7.53 -28.22 -20.64
N THR A 75 7.32 -28.61 -19.39
CA THR A 75 7.29 -30.04 -19.02
C THR A 75 6.09 -30.75 -19.64
N ILE A 76 4.91 -30.12 -19.61
CA ILE A 76 3.69 -30.64 -20.24
C ILE A 76 3.88 -30.74 -21.75
N GLU A 77 4.40 -29.68 -22.38
CA GLU A 77 4.67 -29.63 -23.82
C GLU A 77 5.66 -30.72 -24.23
N ALA A 78 6.80 -30.86 -23.57
CA ALA A 78 7.79 -31.88 -23.88
C ALA A 78 7.23 -33.30 -23.74
N LYS A 79 6.41 -33.56 -22.71
CA LYS A 79 5.72 -34.85 -22.57
C LYS A 79 4.73 -35.08 -23.70
N LYS A 80 3.95 -34.06 -24.07
CA LYS A 80 2.99 -34.18 -25.17
C LYS A 80 3.66 -34.45 -26.51
N THR A 81 4.74 -33.74 -26.83
CA THR A 81 5.51 -33.92 -28.06
C THR A 81 6.09 -35.34 -28.17
N LYS A 82 6.71 -35.85 -27.09
CA LYS A 82 7.24 -37.22 -27.07
C LYS A 82 6.17 -38.28 -27.29
N CYS A 83 4.95 -38.08 -26.80
CA CYS A 83 3.85 -39.01 -27.02
C CYS A 83 3.36 -38.98 -28.46
N LEU A 84 3.28 -37.80 -29.07
CA LEU A 84 2.92 -37.67 -30.48
C LEU A 84 3.94 -38.37 -31.38
N GLU A 85 5.24 -38.17 -31.12
CA GLU A 85 6.33 -38.84 -31.85
C GLU A 85 6.24 -40.38 -31.74
N LYS A 86 5.96 -40.92 -30.54
CA LYS A 86 5.81 -42.37 -30.33
C LYS A 86 4.52 -42.96 -30.88
N SER A 87 3.40 -42.23 -30.79
CA SER A 87 2.11 -42.70 -31.30
C SER A 87 2.10 -42.86 -32.82
N HIS A 88 2.98 -42.14 -33.52
CA HIS A 88 3.17 -42.25 -34.96
C HIS A 88 3.86 -43.57 -35.37
N ASP A 89 4.58 -44.23 -34.45
CA ASP A 89 5.24 -45.52 -34.67
C ASP A 89 4.38 -46.73 -34.22
N ASP A 90 3.66 -46.63 -33.10
CA ASP A 90 3.00 -47.80 -32.46
C ASP A 90 1.46 -47.80 -32.49
N GLY A 91 0.80 -46.80 -33.09
CA GLY A 91 -0.68 -46.76 -33.23
C GLY A 91 -1.47 -46.65 -31.92
N SER A 92 -0.81 -46.59 -30.76
CA SER A 92 -1.40 -46.36 -29.44
C SER A 92 -1.43 -44.86 -29.12
N SER A 93 -2.63 -44.27 -29.07
CA SER A 93 -2.83 -42.82 -28.88
C SER A 93 -3.07 -42.41 -27.41
N LEU A 94 -2.71 -43.24 -26.44
CA LEU A 94 -2.97 -42.93 -25.03
C LEU A 94 -1.86 -42.06 -24.46
N TYR A 95 -2.22 -40.83 -24.06
CA TYR A 95 -1.33 -39.96 -23.30
C TYR A 95 -1.02 -40.61 -21.93
N PRO A 96 0.22 -40.48 -21.44
CA PRO A 96 0.66 -41.14 -20.22
C PRO A 96 0.01 -40.53 -18.97
N ASP A 97 -0.30 -41.38 -17.98
CA ASP A 97 -0.76 -40.99 -16.63
C ASP A 97 0.20 -39.98 -15.96
N ASP A 98 1.45 -39.95 -16.41
CA ASP A 98 2.50 -39.06 -15.94
C ASP A 98 2.28 -37.57 -16.30
N LEU A 99 1.22 -37.23 -17.04
CA LEU A 99 0.80 -35.86 -17.38
C LEU A 99 -0.07 -35.24 -16.28
N GLN A 100 -0.84 -36.05 -15.54
CA GLN A 100 -1.80 -35.59 -14.55
C GLN A 100 -1.14 -34.77 -13.44
N LEU A 101 0.04 -35.21 -12.95
CA LEU A 101 0.77 -34.51 -11.91
C LEU A 101 1.23 -33.09 -12.35
N PRO A 102 1.86 -32.90 -13.52
CA PRO A 102 2.09 -31.58 -14.09
C PRO A 102 0.82 -30.73 -14.25
N CYS A 103 -0.30 -31.28 -14.76
CA CYS A 103 -1.55 -30.52 -14.93
C CYS A 103 -2.09 -30.04 -13.56
N ASN A 104 -2.06 -30.89 -12.52
CA ASN A 104 -2.44 -30.54 -11.15
C ASN A 104 -1.54 -29.44 -10.56
N LYS A 105 -0.23 -29.53 -10.78
CA LYS A 105 0.71 -28.48 -10.35
C LYS A 105 0.42 -27.15 -11.05
N LEU A 106 0.05 -27.18 -12.33
CA LEU A 106 -0.33 -25.97 -13.07
C LEU A 106 -1.61 -25.34 -12.52
N ALA A 107 -2.59 -26.15 -12.12
CA ALA A 107 -3.82 -25.67 -11.48
C ALA A 107 -3.53 -24.93 -10.16
N ILE A 108 -2.59 -25.45 -9.34
CA ILE A 108 -2.14 -24.76 -8.11
C ILE A 108 -1.45 -23.44 -8.46
N ILE A 109 -0.62 -23.40 -9.50
CA ILE A 109 -0.01 -22.14 -9.94
C ILE A 109 -1.09 -21.14 -10.38
N ALA A 110 -2.09 -21.57 -11.13
CA ALA A 110 -3.21 -20.71 -11.54
C ALA A 110 -4.00 -20.16 -10.35
N SER A 111 -4.22 -20.96 -9.29
CA SER A 111 -4.91 -20.48 -8.08
C SER A 111 -4.11 -19.39 -7.36
N ILE A 112 -2.77 -19.48 -7.35
CA ILE A 112 -1.91 -18.44 -6.77
C ILE A 112 -2.12 -17.08 -7.46
N PHE A 113 -2.28 -17.05 -8.79
CA PHE A 113 -2.60 -15.80 -9.49
C PHE A 113 -3.97 -15.24 -9.07
N GLY A 114 -4.97 -16.10 -8.88
CA GLY A 114 -6.27 -15.71 -8.33
C GLY A 114 -6.16 -15.12 -6.92
N ASP A 115 -5.37 -15.74 -6.05
CA ASP A 115 -5.12 -15.24 -4.69
C ASP A 115 -4.41 -13.88 -4.70
N ILE A 116 -3.43 -13.69 -5.58
CA ILE A 116 -2.73 -12.40 -5.74
C ILE A 116 -3.70 -11.31 -6.20
N ALA A 117 -4.58 -11.61 -7.16
CA ALA A 117 -5.60 -10.66 -7.63
C ALA A 117 -6.56 -10.27 -6.48
N ASN A 118 -7.05 -11.26 -5.72
CA ASN A 118 -7.92 -11.03 -4.55
C ASN A 118 -7.22 -10.22 -3.45
N ASN A 119 -5.97 -10.53 -3.13
CA ASN A 119 -5.19 -9.78 -2.16
C ASN A 119 -4.98 -8.33 -2.60
N THR A 120 -4.75 -8.11 -3.90
CA THR A 120 -4.57 -6.76 -4.46
C THR A 120 -5.87 -5.96 -4.44
N LYS A 121 -7.02 -6.62 -4.67
CA LYS A 121 -8.35 -6.03 -4.48
C LYS A 121 -8.57 -5.57 -3.04
N GLU A 122 -8.15 -6.37 -2.07
CA GLU A 122 -8.25 -6.04 -0.66
C GLU A 122 -7.33 -4.87 -0.29
N ILE A 123 -6.09 -4.85 -0.80
CA ILE A 123 -5.17 -3.70 -0.67
C ILE A 123 -5.81 -2.42 -1.22
N LEU A 124 -6.44 -2.49 -2.39
CA LEU A 124 -7.14 -1.33 -2.97
C LEU A 124 -8.28 -0.85 -2.07
N ARG A 125 -9.04 -1.78 -1.46
CA ARG A 125 -10.09 -1.44 -0.49
C ARG A 125 -9.51 -0.70 0.73
N GLN A 126 -8.39 -1.19 1.27
CA GLN A 126 -7.70 -0.57 2.40
C GLN A 126 -7.17 0.82 2.05
N LEU A 127 -6.53 0.99 0.89
CA LEU A 127 -6.04 2.29 0.40
C LEU A 127 -7.17 3.31 0.26
N ARG A 128 -8.32 2.91 -0.30
CA ARG A 128 -9.52 3.76 -0.37
C ARG A 128 -10.05 4.12 1.01
N GLY A 129 -9.94 3.22 1.99
CA GLY A 129 -10.29 3.49 3.39
C GLY A 129 -9.39 4.56 4.01
N ILE A 130 -8.07 4.45 3.80
CA ILE A 130 -7.09 5.42 4.30
C ILE A 130 -7.31 6.80 3.65
N PHE A 131 -7.63 6.83 2.35
CA PHE A 131 -7.89 8.09 1.63
C PHE A 131 -9.10 8.87 2.17
N LYS A 132 -10.05 8.20 2.83
CA LYS A 132 -11.23 8.84 3.44
C LYS A 132 -10.98 9.36 4.85
N LEU A 133 -9.81 9.12 5.45
CA LEU A 133 -9.54 9.54 6.82
C LEU A 133 -9.24 11.05 6.90
N PRO A 134 -9.80 11.76 7.89
CA PRO A 134 -9.53 13.18 8.10
C PRO A 134 -8.04 13.39 8.45
N GLY A 135 -7.40 14.35 7.77
CA GLY A 135 -5.94 14.55 7.82
C GLY A 135 -5.19 13.92 6.64
N SER A 136 -5.86 13.16 5.78
CA SER A 136 -5.34 12.78 4.47
C SER A 136 -5.51 13.94 3.48
N ALA A 137 -4.75 15.02 3.65
CA ALA A 137 -4.75 16.07 2.63
C ALA A 137 -4.20 15.46 1.33
N ALA A 138 -4.95 15.62 0.23
CA ALA A 138 -4.63 15.04 -1.07
C ALA A 138 -3.22 15.41 -1.58
N ASP A 139 -2.64 16.48 -1.05
CA ASP A 139 -1.31 16.99 -1.38
C ASP A 139 -0.18 16.55 -0.44
N THR A 140 -0.48 15.88 0.67
CA THR A 140 0.58 15.39 1.56
C THR A 140 1.29 14.19 0.93
N ILE A 141 2.61 14.26 0.88
CA ILE A 141 3.47 13.14 0.46
C ILE A 141 3.50 12.14 1.61
N PHE A 142 2.98 10.93 1.38
CA PHE A 142 2.90 9.89 2.41
C PHE A 142 4.09 8.94 2.38
N TYR A 143 4.72 8.73 1.22
CA TYR A 143 5.82 7.78 1.06
C TYR A 143 6.83 8.26 0.03
N ARG A 144 8.09 8.50 0.46
CA ARG A 144 9.18 9.07 -0.35
C ARG A 144 8.76 10.32 -1.13
N SER A 145 8.21 10.15 -2.34
CA SER A 145 7.74 11.21 -3.25
C SER A 145 6.29 11.06 -3.70
N TRP A 146 5.58 10.00 -3.28
CA TRP A 146 4.25 9.67 -3.76
C TRP A 146 3.14 10.18 -2.84
N LYS A 147 2.09 10.72 -3.47
CA LYS A 147 0.83 11.11 -2.84
C LYS A 147 -0.09 9.90 -2.70
N LEU A 148 -0.94 9.88 -1.69
CA LEU A 148 -1.85 8.75 -1.44
C LEU A 148 -2.75 8.43 -2.64
N GLN A 149 -3.23 9.45 -3.35
CA GLN A 149 -4.02 9.26 -4.57
C GLN A 149 -3.28 8.47 -5.65
N GLN A 150 -1.96 8.69 -5.81
CA GLN A 150 -1.16 7.95 -6.77
C GLN A 150 -1.08 6.46 -6.40
N PHE A 151 -0.99 6.13 -5.11
CA PHE A 151 -1.07 4.75 -4.65
C PHE A 151 -2.43 4.10 -4.96
N VAL A 152 -3.53 4.82 -4.77
CA VAL A 152 -4.87 4.31 -5.10
C VAL A 152 -5.01 4.04 -6.60
N VAL A 153 -4.53 4.96 -7.45
CA VAL A 153 -4.54 4.80 -8.91
C VAL A 153 -3.69 3.60 -9.33
N PHE A 154 -2.46 3.52 -8.82
CA PHE A 154 -1.55 2.41 -9.09
C PHE A 154 -2.14 1.06 -8.65
N ALA A 155 -2.68 0.97 -7.43
CA ALA A 155 -3.25 -0.28 -6.92
C ALA A 155 -4.49 -0.71 -7.72
N LYS A 156 -5.28 0.24 -8.24
CA LYS A 156 -6.39 -0.05 -9.14
C LYS A 156 -5.89 -0.65 -10.45
N GLU A 157 -4.92 -0.01 -11.08
CA GLU A 157 -4.33 -0.47 -12.34
C GLU A 157 -3.66 -1.84 -12.19
N LEU A 158 -2.95 -2.05 -11.07
CA LEU A 158 -2.32 -3.32 -10.74
C LEU A 158 -3.35 -4.44 -10.52
N PHE A 159 -4.43 -4.16 -9.79
CA PHE A 159 -5.54 -5.09 -9.61
C PHE A 159 -6.15 -5.51 -10.95
N GLU A 160 -6.47 -4.56 -11.82
CA GLU A 160 -7.06 -4.85 -13.14
C GLU A 160 -6.14 -5.72 -14.01
N ARG A 161 -4.82 -5.54 -13.92
CA ARG A 161 -3.85 -6.40 -14.60
C ARG A 161 -3.80 -7.81 -14.01
N TYR A 162 -3.70 -7.94 -12.69
CA TYR A 162 -3.67 -9.25 -12.04
C TYR A 162 -4.97 -10.02 -12.21
N GLU A 163 -6.12 -9.34 -12.24
CA GLU A 163 -7.41 -9.99 -12.50
C GLU A 163 -7.46 -10.55 -13.93
N LYS A 164 -7.07 -9.75 -14.94
CA LYS A 164 -7.00 -10.22 -16.33
C LYS A 164 -6.04 -11.40 -16.47
N GLU A 165 -4.86 -11.32 -15.87
CA GLU A 165 -3.89 -12.41 -15.91
C GLU A 165 -4.43 -13.67 -15.22
N ALA A 166 -5.01 -13.55 -14.02
CA ALA A 166 -5.58 -14.68 -13.31
C ALA A 166 -6.68 -15.39 -14.13
N LEU A 167 -7.55 -14.63 -14.79
CA LEU A 167 -8.56 -15.19 -15.70
C LEU A 167 -7.93 -16.01 -16.83
N VAL A 168 -6.90 -15.46 -17.49
CA VAL A 168 -6.18 -16.18 -18.55
C VAL A 168 -5.49 -17.43 -18.01
N LYS A 169 -4.82 -17.36 -16.86
CA LYS A 169 -4.11 -18.50 -16.26
C LYS A 169 -5.08 -19.61 -15.85
N MET A 170 -6.21 -19.26 -15.24
CA MET A 170 -7.27 -20.21 -14.88
C MET A 170 -7.92 -20.83 -16.12
N GLU A 171 -8.16 -20.04 -17.17
CA GLU A 171 -8.68 -20.56 -18.43
C GLU A 171 -7.70 -21.53 -19.10
N VAL A 172 -6.42 -21.18 -19.18
CA VAL A 172 -5.38 -22.04 -19.74
C VAL A 172 -5.25 -23.34 -18.94
N ALA A 173 -5.20 -23.26 -17.61
CA ALA A 173 -5.19 -24.44 -16.75
C ALA A 173 -6.46 -25.28 -16.94
N GLY A 174 -7.63 -24.65 -17.05
CA GLY A 174 -8.91 -25.32 -17.30
C GLY A 174 -8.97 -26.01 -18.66
N ARG A 175 -8.44 -25.39 -19.72
CA ARG A 175 -8.34 -26.00 -21.06
C ARG A 175 -7.36 -27.16 -21.07
N ILE A 176 -6.24 -27.03 -20.36
CA ILE A 176 -5.26 -28.12 -20.21
C ILE A 176 -5.90 -29.30 -19.46
N ASN A 177 -6.63 -29.04 -18.37
CA ASN A 177 -7.31 -30.06 -17.58
C ASN A 177 -8.56 -30.68 -18.24
N LYS A 178 -9.18 -29.99 -19.21
CA LYS A 178 -10.37 -30.48 -19.94
C LYS A 178 -10.04 -31.08 -21.30
N ALA A 179 -8.82 -30.89 -21.80
CA ALA A 179 -8.37 -31.67 -22.94
C ALA A 179 -8.49 -33.15 -22.54
N PRO A 180 -8.94 -34.06 -23.43
CA PRO A 180 -9.19 -35.48 -23.11
C PRO A 180 -7.90 -36.29 -22.79
N PHE A 181 -6.86 -35.59 -22.35
CA PHE A 181 -5.46 -35.95 -22.27
C PHE A 181 -4.82 -35.46 -20.94
N CYS A 182 -5.55 -34.67 -20.13
CA CYS A 182 -5.44 -34.60 -18.65
C CYS A 182 -6.84 -35.02 -18.11
#